data_AF-A0A060PSG6-F1
#
_entry.id   AF-A0A060PSG6-F1
#
_cell.length_a   1.000
_cell.length_b   1.000
_cell.length_c   1.000
_cell.angle_alpha   90.00
_cell.angle_beta   90.00
_cell.angle_gamma   90.00
#
_symmetry.space_group_name_H-M   'P 1'
#
loop_
_entity.id
_entity.type
_entity.pdbx_description
1 polymer ?
#
loop_
_entity_poly.entity_id
_entity_poly.type
_entity_poly.pdbx_seq_one_letter_code
_entity_poly.pdbx_strand_id
1 'polypeptide(L)'
;MPEQELNDKEILKLASKSNENRANSFSDTLLSAMSSYNDKLKHLPPKFESDSVENLANQVARVLERDAKIQNRIQVENANLSLLSHYARNTPNNSFLEVFDNAYKNLDREQFKAFKEMFANNSANFHNLNNDIMIKNFTISPYLTDALDTTAKMLESGNRSDNFSKLVHDIDYLINTTDENGMNAFIKENKDAYNSVISQLLGSSFARFLRLENPSAQFYEFLVKAKEQMIENASNVFTGTSKPISEINIFDFIKYGIESGKSSKESRELLELLPELEKKFNAHEKFLRGSEK
;
A
#
# COMPACT_ATOMS: atom_id res chain seq x y z
N MET A 1 -19.39 -34.20 -28.09
CA MET A 1 -18.52 -33.72 -26.99
C MET A 1 -18.22 -32.25 -27.23
N PRO A 2 -17.78 -31.47 -26.23
CA PRO A 2 -17.19 -30.16 -26.48
C PRO A 2 -15.89 -30.34 -27.29
N GLU A 3 -15.71 -29.59 -28.37
CA GLU A 3 -14.64 -29.78 -29.36
C GLU A 3 -13.43 -28.83 -29.19
N GLN A 4 -13.31 -28.15 -28.06
CA GLN A 4 -12.18 -27.28 -27.76
C GLN A 4 -11.63 -27.55 -26.35
N GLU A 5 -10.33 -27.78 -26.26
CA GLU A 5 -9.61 -27.76 -24.99
C GLU A 5 -9.61 -26.33 -24.46
N LEU A 6 -10.08 -26.17 -23.23
CA LEU A 6 -10.09 -24.90 -22.52
C LEU A 6 -8.65 -24.51 -22.19
N ASN A 7 -8.26 -23.27 -22.47
CA ASN A 7 -6.93 -22.81 -22.06
C ASN A 7 -6.86 -22.58 -20.53
N ASP A 8 -5.66 -22.50 -19.96
CA ASP A 8 -5.42 -22.37 -18.52
C ASP A 8 -6.24 -21.27 -17.83
N LYS A 9 -6.52 -20.18 -18.55
CA LYS A 9 -7.27 -19.02 -18.08
C LYS A 9 -8.78 -19.27 -18.11
N GLU A 10 -9.29 -20.05 -19.05
CA GLU A 10 -10.68 -20.53 -19.05
C GLU A 10 -10.89 -21.62 -17.99
N ILE A 11 -9.91 -22.52 -17.81
CA ILE A 11 -9.86 -23.50 -16.72
C ILE A 11 -9.91 -22.78 -15.36
N LEU A 12 -9.05 -21.77 -15.15
CA LEU A 12 -9.01 -20.98 -13.91
C LEU A 12 -10.35 -20.26 -13.66
N LYS A 13 -10.96 -19.69 -14.70
CA LYS A 13 -12.25 -18.99 -14.60
C LYS A 13 -13.43 -19.95 -14.33
N LEU A 14 -13.40 -21.15 -14.89
CA LEU A 14 -14.38 -22.21 -14.61
C LEU A 14 -14.19 -22.79 -13.20
N ALA A 15 -12.95 -22.97 -12.74
CA ALA A 15 -12.65 -23.41 -11.38
C ALA A 15 -13.08 -22.36 -10.34
N SER A 16 -12.76 -21.08 -10.56
CA SER A 16 -13.22 -19.93 -9.76
C SER A 16 -14.75 -19.89 -9.64
N LYS A 17 -15.46 -20.04 -10.76
CA LYS A 17 -16.94 -20.06 -10.77
C LYS A 17 -17.56 -21.33 -10.16
N SER A 18 -16.88 -22.47 -10.26
CA SER A 18 -17.28 -23.72 -9.59
C SER A 18 -17.08 -23.67 -8.07
N ASN A 19 -16.08 -22.91 -7.62
CA ASN A 19 -15.77 -22.69 -6.20
C ASN A 19 -16.55 -21.54 -5.55
N GLU A 20 -17.29 -20.74 -6.33
CA GLU A 20 -18.09 -19.59 -5.85
C GLU A 20 -19.13 -19.98 -4.77
N ASN A 21 -19.61 -21.23 -4.79
CA ASN A 21 -20.50 -21.82 -3.77
C ASN A 21 -19.78 -22.80 -2.81
N ARG A 22 -18.45 -22.85 -2.79
CA ARG A 22 -17.60 -23.78 -2.01
C ARG A 22 -16.40 -23.11 -1.33
N ALA A 23 -16.30 -21.78 -1.32
CA ALA A 23 -15.21 -21.07 -0.65
C ALA A 23 -15.20 -21.42 0.85
N ASN A 24 -14.20 -22.18 1.28
CA ASN A 24 -14.05 -22.62 2.67
C ASN A 24 -13.26 -21.60 3.51
N SER A 25 -12.64 -20.61 2.86
CA SER A 25 -11.87 -19.52 3.46
C SER A 25 -12.16 -18.17 2.79
N PHE A 26 -11.82 -17.07 3.48
CA PHE A 26 -11.79 -15.73 2.89
C PHE A 26 -10.83 -15.68 1.69
N SER A 27 -9.70 -16.37 1.79
CA SER A 27 -8.64 -16.48 0.79
C SER A 27 -9.12 -17.10 -0.52
N ASP A 28 -9.98 -18.13 -0.48
CA ASP A 28 -10.62 -18.69 -1.69
C ASP A 28 -11.50 -17.66 -2.42
N THR A 29 -12.27 -16.88 -1.64
CA THR A 29 -13.14 -15.83 -2.17
C THR A 29 -12.33 -14.73 -2.83
N LEU A 30 -11.24 -14.30 -2.18
CA LEU A 30 -10.34 -13.26 -2.67
C LEU A 30 -9.59 -13.71 -3.94
N LEU A 31 -9.06 -14.94 -3.97
CA LEU A 31 -8.41 -15.51 -5.16
C LEU A 31 -9.38 -15.61 -6.35
N SER A 32 -10.63 -15.99 -6.09
CA SER A 32 -11.70 -16.05 -7.11
C SER A 32 -12.03 -14.66 -7.67
N ALA A 33 -12.12 -13.63 -6.81
CA ALA A 33 -12.28 -12.24 -7.21
C ALA A 33 -11.11 -11.76 -8.08
N MET A 34 -9.88 -11.88 -7.59
CA MET A 34 -8.66 -11.46 -8.31
C MET A 34 -8.56 -12.10 -9.71
N SER A 35 -8.86 -13.39 -9.80
CA SER A 35 -8.88 -14.14 -11.07
C SER A 35 -9.94 -13.60 -12.05
N SER A 36 -11.12 -13.22 -11.53
CA SER A 36 -12.24 -12.72 -12.34
C SER A 36 -11.99 -11.33 -12.96
N TYR A 37 -11.17 -10.50 -12.32
CA TYR A 37 -10.91 -9.12 -12.76
C TYR A 37 -9.57 -8.89 -13.47
N ASN A 38 -8.65 -9.87 -13.46
CA ASN A 38 -7.26 -9.73 -13.94
C ASN A 38 -7.13 -9.09 -15.35
N ASP A 39 -7.96 -9.46 -16.33
CA ASP A 39 -7.94 -8.80 -17.65
C ASP A 39 -8.49 -7.38 -17.62
N LYS A 40 -9.54 -7.14 -16.84
CA LYS A 40 -10.23 -5.84 -16.80
C LYS A 40 -9.34 -4.77 -16.15
N LEU A 41 -8.46 -5.18 -15.23
CA LEU A 41 -7.39 -4.35 -14.64
C LEU A 41 -6.36 -3.86 -15.68
N LYS A 42 -6.26 -4.46 -16.87
CA LYS A 42 -5.40 -3.97 -17.97
C LYS A 42 -6.00 -2.77 -18.73
N HIS A 43 -7.24 -2.41 -18.41
CA HIS A 43 -8.04 -1.41 -19.12
C HIS A 43 -8.66 -0.38 -18.15
N LEU A 44 -7.91 -0.04 -17.09
CA LEU A 44 -8.24 1.01 -16.13
C LEU A 44 -8.16 2.41 -16.77
N PRO A 45 -8.97 3.39 -16.32
CA PRO A 45 -8.79 4.78 -16.69
C PRO A 45 -7.47 5.34 -16.14
N PRO A 46 -6.91 6.43 -16.68
CA PRO A 46 -5.70 7.04 -16.14
C PRO A 46 -5.89 7.54 -14.70
N LYS A 47 -7.10 7.99 -14.34
CA LYS A 47 -7.47 8.45 -12.99
C LYS A 47 -8.94 8.12 -12.69
N PHE A 48 -9.25 7.88 -11.43
CA PHE A 48 -10.61 7.87 -10.87
C PHE A 48 -10.86 9.19 -10.13
N GLU A 49 -12.00 9.83 -10.35
CA GLU A 49 -12.35 11.13 -9.74
C GLU A 49 -13.55 10.95 -8.80
N SER A 50 -13.48 11.42 -7.55
CA SER A 50 -14.55 11.23 -6.58
C SER A 50 -14.70 12.39 -5.60
N ASP A 51 -15.89 12.50 -5.03
CA ASP A 51 -16.28 13.36 -3.92
C ASP A 51 -16.38 12.61 -2.58
N SER A 52 -16.54 11.28 -2.59
CA SER A 52 -16.51 10.42 -1.40
C SER A 52 -15.87 9.06 -1.65
N VAL A 53 -15.51 8.36 -0.56
CA VAL A 53 -14.94 7.00 -0.61
C VAL A 53 -15.93 5.95 -1.15
N GLU A 54 -17.23 6.12 -0.89
CA GLU A 54 -18.29 5.28 -1.45
C GLU A 54 -18.42 5.49 -2.97
N ASN A 55 -18.37 6.74 -3.42
CA ASN A 55 -18.42 7.05 -4.85
C ASN A 55 -17.15 6.58 -5.58
N LEU A 56 -15.98 6.64 -4.92
CA LEU A 56 -14.73 6.06 -5.43
C LEU A 56 -14.85 4.53 -5.60
N ALA A 57 -15.28 3.82 -4.55
CA ALA A 57 -15.43 2.37 -4.58
C ALA A 57 -16.45 1.91 -5.64
N ASN A 58 -17.56 2.61 -5.78
CA ASN A 58 -18.56 2.34 -6.82
C ASN A 58 -18.01 2.60 -8.24
N GLN A 59 -17.10 3.55 -8.44
CA GLN A 59 -16.48 3.76 -9.75
C GLN A 59 -15.51 2.64 -10.15
N VAL A 60 -14.72 2.12 -9.20
CA VAL A 60 -13.91 0.91 -9.42
C VAL A 60 -14.80 -0.24 -9.86
N ALA A 61 -15.92 -0.43 -9.17
CA ALA A 61 -16.93 -1.42 -9.54
C ALA A 61 -17.51 -1.19 -10.95
N ARG A 62 -17.79 0.05 -11.37
CA ARG A 62 -18.29 0.38 -12.73
C ARG A 62 -17.26 0.12 -13.83
N VAL A 63 -15.98 0.39 -13.57
CA VAL A 63 -14.90 0.12 -14.54
C VAL A 63 -14.67 -1.39 -14.71
N LEU A 64 -14.79 -2.15 -13.62
CA LEU A 64 -14.50 -3.59 -13.57
C LEU A 64 -15.74 -4.49 -13.75
N GLU A 65 -16.96 -4.04 -13.49
CA GLU A 65 -18.21 -4.71 -13.86
C GLU A 65 -19.03 -3.82 -14.80
N ARG A 66 -18.59 -3.80 -16.07
CA ARG A 66 -19.26 -3.13 -17.19
C ARG A 66 -20.52 -3.85 -17.66
N ASP A 67 -20.59 -5.17 -17.45
CA ASP A 67 -21.69 -6.03 -17.90
C ASP A 67 -22.82 -6.19 -16.84
N ALA A 68 -22.57 -5.73 -15.61
CA ALA A 68 -23.52 -5.87 -14.50
C ALA A 68 -24.63 -4.81 -14.56
N LYS A 69 -25.88 -5.25 -14.73
CA LYS A 69 -27.07 -4.38 -14.78
C LYS A 69 -27.36 -3.65 -13.46
N ILE A 70 -27.01 -4.25 -12.33
CA ILE A 70 -27.12 -3.70 -10.98
C ILE A 70 -25.87 -4.17 -10.23
N GLN A 71 -25.17 -3.25 -9.57
CA GLN A 71 -24.02 -3.58 -8.72
C GLN A 71 -24.48 -3.90 -7.31
N ASN A 72 -24.09 -5.06 -6.80
CA ASN A 72 -24.28 -5.43 -5.40
C ASN A 72 -23.02 -5.18 -4.56
N ARG A 73 -23.17 -5.15 -3.23
CA ARG A 73 -22.07 -4.85 -2.28
C ARG A 73 -20.86 -5.79 -2.44
N ILE A 74 -21.09 -7.06 -2.78
CA ILE A 74 -20.04 -8.07 -2.95
C ILE A 74 -19.24 -7.80 -4.22
N GLN A 75 -19.89 -7.41 -5.32
CA GLN A 75 -19.19 -7.00 -6.54
C GLN A 75 -18.34 -5.75 -6.33
N VAL A 76 -18.85 -4.76 -5.60
CA VAL A 76 -18.09 -3.55 -5.24
C VAL A 76 -16.85 -3.94 -4.42
N GLU A 77 -17.02 -4.74 -3.37
CA GLU A 77 -15.91 -5.21 -2.53
C GLU A 77 -14.87 -6.01 -3.33
N ASN A 78 -15.29 -6.99 -4.12
CA ASN A 78 -14.41 -7.86 -4.89
C ASN A 78 -13.63 -7.10 -5.99
N ALA A 79 -14.28 -6.14 -6.66
CA ALA A 79 -13.63 -5.28 -7.65
C ALA A 79 -12.54 -4.41 -7.00
N ASN A 80 -12.85 -3.83 -5.84
CA ASN A 80 -11.94 -2.98 -5.08
C ASN A 80 -10.75 -3.75 -4.47
N LEU A 81 -10.98 -4.93 -3.90
CA LEU A 81 -9.90 -5.82 -3.44
C LEU A 81 -8.99 -6.26 -4.60
N SER A 82 -9.55 -6.47 -5.79
CA SER A 82 -8.77 -6.84 -6.98
C SER A 82 -7.93 -5.67 -7.50
N LEU A 83 -8.47 -4.44 -7.50
CA LEU A 83 -7.67 -3.25 -7.79
C LEU A 83 -6.59 -3.00 -6.74
N LEU A 84 -6.86 -3.25 -5.46
CA LEU A 84 -5.86 -3.15 -4.40
C LEU A 84 -4.72 -4.15 -4.63
N SER A 85 -5.03 -5.42 -4.93
CA SER A 85 -4.02 -6.46 -5.22
C SER A 85 -3.19 -6.20 -6.48
N HIS A 86 -3.69 -5.40 -7.43
CA HIS A 86 -2.94 -4.98 -8.61
C HIS A 86 -1.73 -4.09 -8.24
N TYR A 87 -1.91 -3.26 -7.20
CA TYR A 87 -0.89 -2.36 -6.67
C TYR A 87 -0.12 -2.95 -5.49
N ALA A 88 -0.76 -3.76 -4.64
CA ALA A 88 -0.15 -4.51 -3.55
C ALA A 88 0.33 -5.89 -4.05
N ARG A 89 1.49 -5.90 -4.72
CA ARG A 89 2.09 -7.11 -5.30
C ARG A 89 2.86 -7.91 -4.26
N ASN A 90 3.07 -9.20 -4.49
CA ASN A 90 3.85 -10.05 -3.59
C ASN A 90 5.28 -9.50 -3.41
N THR A 91 5.74 -9.48 -2.17
CA THR A 91 7.12 -9.14 -1.77
C THR A 91 7.88 -10.43 -1.41
N PRO A 92 9.18 -10.37 -1.12
CA PRO A 92 9.90 -11.49 -0.52
C PRO A 92 9.42 -11.89 0.88
N ASN A 93 8.67 -11.02 1.57
CA ASN A 93 8.17 -11.25 2.93
C ASN A 93 6.72 -11.77 2.96
N ASN A 94 5.85 -11.28 2.08
CA ASN A 94 4.42 -11.58 2.09
C ASN A 94 3.79 -11.58 0.68
N SER A 95 2.81 -12.45 0.45
CA SER A 95 1.82 -12.29 -0.63
C SER A 95 0.56 -11.56 -0.16
N PHE A 96 -0.15 -10.92 -1.10
CA PHE A 96 -1.40 -10.21 -0.79
C PHE A 96 -2.46 -11.10 -0.11
N LEU A 97 -2.51 -12.38 -0.50
CA LEU A 97 -3.42 -13.37 0.10
C LEU A 97 -3.06 -13.67 1.55
N GLU A 98 -1.77 -13.92 1.85
CA GLU A 98 -1.28 -14.19 3.20
C GLU A 98 -1.53 -13.01 4.14
N VAL A 99 -1.35 -11.77 3.68
CA VAL A 99 -1.64 -10.58 4.48
C VAL A 99 -3.10 -10.54 4.94
N PHE A 100 -4.04 -10.78 4.02
CA PHE A 100 -5.46 -10.78 4.36
C PHE A 100 -5.90 -12.01 5.17
N ASP A 101 -5.28 -13.17 4.94
CA ASP A 101 -5.53 -14.40 5.69
C ASP A 101 -5.03 -14.27 7.15
N ASN A 102 -3.85 -13.69 7.35
CA ASN A 102 -3.29 -13.38 8.66
C ASN A 102 -4.11 -12.30 9.39
N ALA A 103 -4.50 -11.23 8.68
CA ALA A 103 -5.39 -10.21 9.24
C ALA A 103 -6.75 -10.79 9.66
N TYR A 104 -7.31 -11.74 8.90
CA TYR A 104 -8.57 -12.43 9.23
C TYR A 104 -8.44 -13.35 10.46
N LYS A 105 -7.25 -13.92 10.70
CA LYS A 105 -6.97 -14.80 11.84
C LYS A 105 -6.71 -14.03 13.15
N ASN A 106 -6.03 -12.88 13.06
CA ASN A 106 -5.49 -12.19 14.23
C ASN A 106 -6.33 -10.99 14.69
N LEU A 107 -7.06 -10.33 13.78
CA LEU A 107 -7.95 -9.21 14.13
C LEU A 107 -9.33 -9.72 14.53
N ASP A 108 -10.03 -8.99 15.40
CA ASP A 108 -11.44 -9.27 15.65
C ASP A 108 -12.31 -8.97 14.40
N ARG A 109 -13.56 -9.44 14.41
CA ARG A 109 -14.47 -9.33 13.25
C ARG A 109 -14.68 -7.89 12.77
N GLU A 110 -14.81 -6.91 13.66
CA GLU A 110 -15.03 -5.52 13.28
C GLU A 110 -13.71 -4.83 12.91
N GLN A 111 -12.61 -5.16 13.58
CA GLN A 111 -11.26 -4.75 13.20
C GLN A 111 -10.88 -5.21 11.79
N PHE A 112 -11.07 -6.51 11.48
CA PHE A 112 -10.81 -7.06 10.15
C PHE A 112 -11.71 -6.41 9.08
N LYS A 113 -13.00 -6.22 9.39
CA LYS A 113 -13.92 -5.53 8.49
C LYS A 113 -13.47 -4.09 8.22
N ALA A 114 -13.09 -3.34 9.25
CA ALA A 114 -12.56 -1.98 9.12
C ALA A 114 -11.25 -1.95 8.31
N PHE A 115 -10.32 -2.87 8.58
CA PHE A 115 -9.08 -3.04 7.80
C PHE A 115 -9.38 -3.25 6.31
N LYS A 116 -10.23 -4.23 6.00
CA LYS A 116 -10.64 -4.58 4.63
C LYS A 116 -11.36 -3.43 3.94
N GLU A 117 -12.39 -2.85 4.55
CA GLU A 117 -13.19 -1.76 3.98
C GLU A 117 -12.38 -0.45 3.86
N MET A 118 -11.40 -0.19 4.73
CA MET A 118 -10.52 0.99 4.64
C MET A 118 -9.61 0.92 3.41
N PHE A 119 -8.92 -0.20 3.20
CA PHE A 119 -7.98 -0.34 2.09
C PHE A 119 -8.65 -0.67 0.75
N ALA A 120 -9.69 -1.52 0.74
CA ALA A 120 -10.39 -1.86 -0.50
C ALA A 120 -11.08 -0.64 -1.11
N ASN A 121 -11.90 0.08 -0.34
CA ASN A 121 -12.67 1.22 -0.87
C ASN A 121 -11.77 2.41 -1.30
N ASN A 122 -10.51 2.43 -0.84
CA ASN A 122 -9.48 3.37 -1.26
C ASN A 122 -8.52 2.85 -2.34
N SER A 123 -8.76 1.66 -2.91
CA SER A 123 -7.90 1.02 -3.92
C SER A 123 -7.56 1.94 -5.10
N ALA A 124 -8.55 2.72 -5.58
CA ALA A 124 -8.35 3.69 -6.65
C ALA A 124 -7.51 4.92 -6.27
N ASN A 125 -7.34 5.24 -4.98
CA ASN A 125 -6.40 6.29 -4.59
C ASN A 125 -4.94 5.82 -4.75
N PHE A 126 -4.65 4.53 -4.50
CA PHE A 126 -3.34 3.96 -4.83
C PHE A 126 -3.11 3.87 -6.35
N HIS A 127 -4.17 3.60 -7.13
CA HIS A 127 -4.13 3.74 -8.59
C HIS A 127 -3.76 5.18 -9.00
N ASN A 128 -4.50 6.17 -8.50
CA ASN A 128 -4.31 7.58 -8.86
C ASN A 128 -2.88 8.05 -8.54
N LEU A 129 -2.35 7.74 -7.36
CA LEU A 129 -1.01 8.16 -6.94
C LEU A 129 0.10 7.47 -7.74
N ASN A 130 0.01 6.16 -8.02
CA ASN A 130 1.04 5.45 -8.81
C ASN A 130 1.03 5.81 -10.31
N ASN A 131 -0.03 6.43 -10.83
CA ASN A 131 -0.14 6.83 -12.24
C ASN A 131 -0.10 8.36 -12.45
N ASP A 132 0.19 9.15 -11.40
CA ASP A 132 0.19 10.61 -11.52
C ASP A 132 1.39 11.12 -12.35
N ILE A 133 1.08 11.83 -13.42
CA ILE A 133 2.07 12.28 -14.41
C ILE A 133 3.02 13.38 -13.92
N MET A 134 2.77 13.99 -12.76
CA MET A 134 3.62 15.06 -12.20
C MET A 134 4.67 14.49 -11.25
N ILE A 135 4.25 13.63 -10.31
CA ILE A 135 5.13 13.03 -9.28
C ILE A 135 5.78 11.73 -9.78
N LYS A 136 6.49 11.81 -10.92
CA LYS A 136 6.95 10.63 -11.69
C LYS A 136 7.89 9.67 -10.94
N ASN A 137 8.58 10.13 -9.89
CA ASN A 137 9.46 9.30 -9.07
C ASN A 137 8.72 8.66 -7.87
N PHE A 138 7.43 8.94 -7.68
CA PHE A 138 6.61 8.31 -6.66
C PHE A 138 6.11 6.94 -7.11
N THR A 139 6.34 5.93 -6.27
CA THR A 139 5.56 4.68 -6.30
C THR A 139 5.43 4.12 -4.89
N ILE A 140 4.25 3.61 -4.56
CA ILE A 140 3.98 2.91 -3.30
C ILE A 140 3.90 1.38 -3.50
N SER A 141 3.71 0.91 -4.73
CA SER A 141 3.49 -0.51 -5.04
C SER A 141 4.52 -1.49 -4.48
N PRO A 142 5.84 -1.23 -4.51
CA PRO A 142 6.84 -2.13 -3.93
C PRO A 142 6.69 -2.37 -2.42
N TYR A 143 6.03 -1.44 -1.72
CA TYR A 143 5.96 -1.39 -0.26
C TYR A 143 4.55 -1.69 0.27
N LEU A 144 3.53 -1.68 -0.59
CA LEU A 144 2.13 -1.65 -0.14
C LEU A 144 1.71 -2.94 0.57
N THR A 145 2.15 -4.12 0.11
CA THR A 145 1.78 -5.40 0.74
C THR A 145 2.34 -5.54 2.15
N ASP A 146 3.62 -5.25 2.35
CA ASP A 146 4.26 -5.29 3.67
C ASP A 146 3.76 -4.14 4.58
N ALA A 147 3.30 -3.02 4.00
CA ALA A 147 2.62 -1.96 4.72
C ALA A 147 1.21 -2.36 5.19
N LEU A 148 0.46 -3.14 4.38
CA LEU A 148 -0.83 -3.71 4.78
C LEU A 148 -0.65 -4.70 5.94
N ASP A 149 0.32 -5.61 5.82
CA ASP A 149 0.71 -6.56 6.88
C ASP A 149 1.11 -5.84 8.17
N THR A 150 2.00 -4.85 8.05
CA THR A 150 2.38 -4.01 9.20
C THR A 150 1.17 -3.27 9.77
N THR A 151 0.24 -2.77 8.95
CA THR A 151 -0.95 -2.09 9.44
C THR A 151 -1.81 -3.00 10.32
N ALA A 152 -2.02 -4.26 9.91
CA ALA A 152 -2.76 -5.24 10.69
C ALA A 152 -2.04 -5.56 12.02
N LYS A 153 -0.73 -5.88 11.95
CA LYS A 153 0.10 -6.15 13.13
C LYS A 153 0.15 -4.98 14.11
N MET A 154 0.24 -3.74 13.63
CA MET A 154 0.29 -2.52 14.44
C MET A 154 -1.07 -2.09 15.00
N LEU A 155 -2.19 -2.66 14.52
CA LEU A 155 -3.49 -2.52 15.14
C LEU A 155 -3.59 -3.39 16.40
N GLU A 156 -3.08 -4.63 16.31
CA GLU A 156 -2.93 -5.60 17.40
C GLU A 156 -1.87 -5.15 18.43
N SER A 157 -0.70 -4.69 17.97
CA SER A 157 0.45 -4.36 18.83
C SER A 157 0.48 -2.89 19.26
N GLY A 158 0.27 -2.65 20.55
CA GLY A 158 0.69 -1.43 21.24
C GLY A 158 0.05 -0.13 20.77
N ASN A 159 0.53 0.99 21.32
CA ASN A 159 0.12 2.33 20.91
C ASN A 159 1.07 2.88 19.82
N ARG A 160 0.69 4.00 19.16
CA ARG A 160 1.49 4.57 18.05
C ARG A 160 2.89 5.02 18.50
N SER A 161 3.08 5.49 19.74
CA SER A 161 4.41 5.83 20.27
C SER A 161 5.29 4.60 20.39
N ASP A 162 4.78 3.46 20.88
CA ASP A 162 5.59 2.24 21.04
C ASP A 162 6.12 1.77 19.66
N ASN A 163 5.21 1.76 18.68
CA ASN A 163 5.50 1.33 17.31
C ASN A 163 6.49 2.27 16.61
N PHE A 164 6.36 3.59 16.83
CA PHE A 164 7.31 4.58 16.33
C PHE A 164 8.66 4.54 17.08
N SER A 165 8.67 4.30 18.40
CA SER A 165 9.90 4.18 19.20
C SER A 165 10.80 3.04 18.71
N LYS A 166 10.18 1.89 18.37
CA LYS A 166 10.91 0.78 17.73
C LYS A 166 11.50 1.21 16.38
N LEU A 167 10.72 1.88 15.53
CA LEU A 167 11.20 2.37 14.23
C LEU A 167 12.33 3.39 14.35
N VAL A 168 12.31 4.29 15.34
CA VAL A 168 13.42 5.22 15.62
C VAL A 168 14.71 4.45 15.88
N HIS A 169 14.68 3.45 16.76
CA HIS A 169 15.83 2.60 17.06
C HIS A 169 16.34 1.84 15.82
N ASP A 170 15.44 1.18 15.10
CA ASP A 170 15.82 0.32 13.96
C ASP A 170 16.35 1.15 12.77
N ILE A 171 15.82 2.36 12.56
CA ILE A 171 16.29 3.32 11.54
C ILE A 171 17.61 3.96 11.92
N ASP A 172 17.79 4.40 13.17
CA ASP A 172 19.06 4.95 13.66
C ASP A 172 20.19 3.91 13.52
N TYR A 173 19.93 2.67 13.95
CA TYR A 173 20.87 1.55 13.77
C TYR A 173 21.20 1.34 12.29
N LEU A 174 20.21 1.32 11.40
CA LEU A 174 20.41 1.15 9.95
C LEU A 174 21.26 2.27 9.35
N ILE A 175 20.99 3.53 9.71
CA ILE A 175 21.76 4.70 9.24
C ILE A 175 23.21 4.63 9.72
N ASN A 176 23.40 4.39 11.02
CA ASN A 176 24.71 4.46 11.68
C ASN A 176 25.62 3.26 11.40
N THR A 177 25.06 2.10 11.02
CA THR A 177 25.84 0.88 10.72
C THR A 177 26.07 0.63 9.24
N THR A 178 25.51 1.43 8.33
CA THR A 178 25.75 1.31 6.88
C THR A 178 26.82 2.29 6.42
N ASP A 179 27.56 1.92 5.36
CA ASP A 179 28.57 2.77 4.73
C ASP A 179 27.95 3.87 3.85
N GLU A 180 28.79 4.56 3.06
CA GLU A 180 28.35 5.59 2.11
C GLU A 180 27.49 5.06 0.95
N ASN A 181 27.54 3.76 0.66
CA ASN A 181 26.73 3.06 -0.34
C ASN A 181 25.43 2.49 0.27
N GLY A 182 25.13 2.75 1.54
CA GLY A 182 24.01 2.14 2.25
C GLY A 182 24.23 0.64 2.51
N MET A 183 25.48 0.16 2.54
CA MET A 183 25.81 -1.26 2.68
C MET A 183 26.45 -1.58 4.04
N ASN A 184 26.17 -2.78 4.55
CA ASN A 184 26.95 -3.43 5.60
C ASN A 184 26.75 -4.96 5.49
N ALA A 185 27.26 -5.73 6.45
CA ALA A 185 27.08 -7.20 6.46
C ALA A 185 25.60 -7.62 6.56
N PHE A 186 24.78 -6.92 7.36
CA PHE A 186 23.35 -7.21 7.50
C PHE A 186 22.59 -6.97 6.18
N ILE A 187 22.83 -5.86 5.48
CA ILE A 187 22.19 -5.54 4.19
C ILE A 187 22.56 -6.50 3.06
N LYS A 188 23.77 -7.08 3.09
CA LYS A 188 24.18 -8.11 2.11
C LYS A 188 23.33 -9.38 2.21
N GLU A 189 23.02 -9.81 3.43
CA GLU A 189 22.16 -10.96 3.70
C GLU A 189 20.65 -10.61 3.60
N ASN A 190 20.28 -9.36 3.93
CA ASN A 190 18.90 -8.88 3.99
C ASN A 190 18.66 -7.77 2.96
N LYS A 191 18.64 -8.15 1.68
CA LYS A 191 18.55 -7.21 0.54
C LYS A 191 17.31 -6.31 0.58
N ASP A 192 16.21 -6.81 1.12
CA ASP A 192 14.94 -6.08 1.26
C ASP A 192 14.83 -5.22 2.53
N ALA A 193 15.90 -5.07 3.32
CA ALA A 193 15.87 -4.35 4.60
C ALA A 193 15.33 -2.91 4.48
N TYR A 194 15.78 -2.14 3.49
CA TYR A 194 15.24 -0.80 3.25
C TYR A 194 13.76 -0.83 2.84
N ASN A 195 13.37 -1.76 1.96
CA ASN A 195 11.97 -1.94 1.54
C ASN A 195 11.07 -2.29 2.73
N SER A 196 11.56 -3.13 3.65
CA SER A 196 10.87 -3.48 4.90
C SER A 196 10.71 -2.26 5.81
N VAL A 197 11.76 -1.46 6.02
CA VAL A 197 11.69 -0.24 6.84
C VAL A 197 10.70 0.78 6.25
N ILE A 198 10.74 1.02 4.92
CA ILE A 198 9.78 1.87 4.21
C ILE A 198 8.35 1.35 4.42
N SER A 199 8.13 0.05 4.24
CA SER A 199 6.82 -0.59 4.44
C SER A 199 6.31 -0.47 5.87
N GLN A 200 7.21 -0.60 6.85
CA GLN A 200 6.85 -0.47 8.26
C GLN A 200 6.48 0.97 8.65
N LEU A 201 7.21 1.96 8.11
CA LEU A 201 6.90 3.40 8.27
C LEU A 201 5.51 3.75 7.69
N LEU A 202 5.19 3.21 6.51
CA LEU A 202 3.87 3.35 5.90
C LEU A 202 2.78 2.67 6.74
N GLY A 203 2.95 1.39 7.07
CA GLY A 203 1.94 0.63 7.80
C GLY A 203 1.67 1.16 9.21
N SER A 204 2.70 1.62 9.92
CA SER A 204 2.56 2.27 11.23
C SER A 204 1.90 3.65 11.13
N SER A 205 2.05 4.34 9.99
CA SER A 205 1.34 5.59 9.71
C SER A 205 -0.12 5.34 9.35
N PHE A 206 -0.45 4.23 8.69
CA PHE A 206 -1.83 3.86 8.34
C PHE A 206 -2.64 3.29 9.51
N ALA A 207 -2.03 2.52 10.41
CA ALA A 207 -2.71 1.86 11.53
C ALA A 207 -3.50 2.82 12.45
N ARG A 208 -3.14 4.11 12.48
CA ARG A 208 -3.88 5.13 13.23
C ARG A 208 -5.30 5.35 12.71
N PHE A 209 -5.57 5.19 11.41
CA PHE A 209 -6.89 5.45 10.83
C PHE A 209 -7.93 4.41 11.25
N LEU A 210 -7.50 3.16 11.47
CA LEU A 210 -8.35 2.07 11.98
C LEU A 210 -8.80 2.27 13.44
N ARG A 211 -8.25 3.27 14.13
CA ARG A 211 -8.64 3.68 15.49
C ARG A 211 -9.54 4.93 15.50
N LEU A 212 -9.90 5.44 14.32
CA LEU A 212 -10.80 6.59 14.16
C LEU A 212 -12.23 6.14 13.84
N GLU A 213 -13.20 7.03 14.03
CA GLU A 213 -14.54 6.85 13.50
C GLU A 213 -14.53 6.96 11.96
N ASN A 214 -15.21 6.04 11.29
CA ASN A 214 -15.23 5.88 9.83
C ASN A 214 -13.82 5.81 9.16
N PRO A 215 -13.00 4.78 9.44
CA PRO A 215 -11.62 4.67 8.93
C PRO A 215 -11.46 4.88 7.43
N SER A 216 -12.37 4.30 6.61
CA SER A 216 -12.34 4.45 5.15
C SER A 216 -12.42 5.90 4.68
N ALA A 217 -13.26 6.73 5.32
CA ALA A 217 -13.43 8.13 4.97
C ALA A 217 -12.25 9.00 5.47
N GLN A 218 -11.73 8.72 6.67
CA GLN A 218 -10.54 9.41 7.19
C GLN A 218 -9.29 9.11 6.35
N PHE A 219 -9.16 7.86 5.89
CA PHE A 219 -8.05 7.46 5.01
C PHE A 219 -8.20 7.98 3.59
N TYR A 220 -9.44 8.10 3.09
CA TYR A 220 -9.75 8.76 1.82
C TYR A 220 -9.30 10.22 1.79
N GLU A 221 -9.68 11.00 2.80
CA GLU A 221 -9.28 12.42 2.92
C GLU A 221 -7.76 12.60 2.97
N PHE A 222 -7.05 11.69 3.65
CA PHE A 222 -5.59 11.65 3.67
C PHE A 222 -5.01 11.36 2.27
N LEU A 223 -5.49 10.33 1.58
CA LEU A 223 -4.94 9.94 0.28
C LEU A 223 -5.24 10.95 -0.84
N VAL A 224 -6.41 11.58 -0.85
CA VAL A 224 -6.77 12.61 -1.84
C VAL A 224 -5.85 13.82 -1.74
N LYS A 225 -5.48 14.23 -0.52
CA LYS A 225 -4.58 15.37 -0.25
C LYS A 225 -3.09 15.04 -0.42
N ALA A 226 -2.73 13.76 -0.53
CA ALA A 226 -1.34 13.31 -0.47
C ALA A 226 -0.42 14.00 -1.49
N LYS A 227 -0.86 14.16 -2.75
CA LYS A 227 -0.05 14.81 -3.79
C LYS A 227 0.29 16.26 -3.45
N GLU A 228 -0.70 17.03 -3.05
CA GLU A 228 -0.54 18.46 -2.74
C GLU A 228 0.35 18.62 -1.50
N GLN A 229 0.10 17.81 -0.47
CA GLN A 229 0.86 17.83 0.78
C GLN A 229 2.32 17.37 0.62
N MET A 230 2.60 16.39 -0.25
CA MET A 230 3.99 16.04 -0.59
C MET A 230 4.74 17.20 -1.24
N ILE A 231 4.09 17.93 -2.15
CA ILE A 231 4.70 19.08 -2.85
C ILE A 231 4.90 20.26 -1.88
N GLU A 232 3.94 20.53 -1.00
CA GLU A 232 4.03 21.56 0.03
C GLU A 232 5.16 21.23 1.03
N ASN A 233 5.18 20.01 1.57
CA ASN A 233 6.13 19.60 2.61
C ASN A 233 7.57 19.40 2.08
N ALA A 234 7.74 19.35 0.76
CA ALA A 234 9.04 19.34 0.08
C ALA A 234 9.58 20.76 -0.24
N SER A 235 8.84 21.81 0.14
CA SER A 235 9.22 23.21 -0.04
C SER A 235 9.65 23.84 1.29
N ASN A 236 10.85 24.43 1.35
CA ASN A 236 11.33 25.18 2.51
C ASN A 236 11.22 26.69 2.24
N VAL A 237 10.19 27.30 2.84
CA VAL A 237 9.87 28.73 2.70
C VAL A 237 10.96 29.63 3.30
N PHE A 238 11.72 29.18 4.30
CA PHE A 238 12.75 29.98 4.96
C PHE A 238 14.05 30.07 4.16
N THR A 239 14.40 29.02 3.42
CA THR A 239 15.59 28.99 2.54
C THR A 239 15.27 29.27 1.08
N GLY A 240 13.99 29.30 0.70
CA GLY A 240 13.55 29.45 -0.70
C GLY A 240 13.85 28.23 -1.58
N THR A 241 14.19 27.07 -0.99
CA THR A 241 14.55 25.85 -1.71
C THR A 241 13.39 24.86 -1.72
N SER A 242 13.09 24.25 -2.87
CA SER A 242 12.09 23.18 -2.98
C SER A 242 12.66 21.99 -3.76
N LYS A 243 12.20 20.77 -3.41
CA LYS A 243 12.40 19.57 -4.22
C LYS A 243 11.59 19.72 -5.53
N PRO A 244 12.15 19.46 -6.71
CA PRO A 244 11.38 19.45 -7.95
C PRO A 244 10.19 18.49 -7.87
N ILE A 245 9.02 18.85 -8.42
CA ILE A 245 7.81 18.00 -8.36
C ILE A 245 8.06 16.61 -8.96
N SER A 246 8.92 16.51 -9.99
CA SER A 246 9.32 15.25 -10.60
C SER A 246 10.17 14.35 -9.69
N GLU A 247 10.79 14.91 -8.65
CA GLU A 247 11.64 14.18 -7.69
C GLU A 247 10.89 13.74 -6.42
N ILE A 248 9.63 14.18 -6.25
CA ILE A 248 8.73 13.70 -5.19
C ILE A 248 8.64 12.17 -5.25
N ASN A 249 8.81 11.52 -4.10
CA ASN A 249 8.95 10.08 -3.98
C ASN A 249 8.31 9.55 -2.69
N ILE A 250 8.55 8.26 -2.37
CA ILE A 250 7.91 7.58 -1.24
C ILE A 250 8.25 8.18 0.14
N PHE A 251 9.42 8.82 0.30
CA PHE A 251 9.81 9.44 1.57
C PHE A 251 9.02 10.72 1.85
N ASP A 252 8.65 11.49 0.83
CA ASP A 252 7.76 12.65 0.97
C ASP A 252 6.36 12.20 1.43
N PHE A 253 5.88 11.05 0.95
CA PHE A 253 4.62 10.44 1.39
C PHE A 253 4.68 9.87 2.81
N ILE A 254 5.80 9.24 3.20
CA ILE A 254 6.02 8.81 4.59
C ILE A 254 6.03 10.01 5.53
N LYS A 255 6.76 11.08 5.17
CA LYS A 255 6.79 12.34 5.92
C LYS A 255 5.36 12.86 6.15
N TYR A 256 4.57 12.99 5.10
CA TYR A 256 3.16 13.36 5.20
C TYR A 256 2.34 12.39 6.07
N GLY A 257 2.55 11.07 5.96
CA GLY A 257 1.91 10.05 6.80
C GLY A 257 2.20 10.18 8.30
N ILE A 258 3.41 10.63 8.66
CA ILE A 258 3.82 10.88 10.04
C ILE A 258 3.22 12.21 10.54
N GLU A 259 3.40 13.29 9.78
CA GLU A 259 2.99 14.67 10.11
C GLU A 259 1.47 14.85 10.22
N SER A 260 0.70 14.14 9.39
CA SER A 260 -0.76 14.17 9.42
C SER A 260 -1.38 13.50 10.68
N GLY A 261 -0.57 12.93 11.56
CA GLY A 261 -0.96 12.38 12.86
C GLY A 261 -0.59 13.27 14.04
N LYS A 262 -1.07 12.92 15.25
CA LYS A 262 -0.70 13.65 16.46
C LYS A 262 0.81 13.57 16.69
N SER A 263 1.45 14.74 16.83
CA SER A 263 2.88 14.85 17.13
C SER A 263 3.24 14.25 18.49
N SER A 264 4.37 13.56 18.57
CA SER A 264 4.97 12.97 19.77
C SER A 264 6.47 13.28 19.82
N LYS A 265 7.23 12.62 20.71
CA LYS A 265 8.71 12.63 20.66
C LYS A 265 9.18 11.79 19.47
N GLU A 266 8.68 10.56 19.41
CA GLU A 266 9.07 9.53 18.44
C GLU A 266 8.72 9.96 17.01
N SER A 267 7.58 10.63 16.79
CA SER A 267 7.25 11.14 15.46
C SER A 267 8.22 12.23 14.98
N ARG A 268 8.80 13.02 15.89
CA ARG A 268 9.81 14.04 15.53
C ARG A 268 11.16 13.39 15.25
N GLU A 269 11.56 12.44 16.08
CA GLU A 269 12.78 11.63 15.88
C GLU A 269 12.73 10.89 14.53
N LEU A 270 11.59 10.29 14.15
CA LEU A 270 11.43 9.73 12.79
C LEU A 270 11.59 10.78 11.69
N LEU A 271 10.98 11.96 11.82
CA LEU A 271 11.09 13.04 10.83
C LEU A 271 12.53 13.58 10.70
N GLU A 272 13.29 13.59 11.80
CA GLU A 272 14.71 13.96 11.82
C GLU A 272 15.60 12.90 11.14
N LEU A 273 15.25 11.61 11.25
CA LEU A 273 15.98 10.50 10.61
C LEU A 273 15.64 10.30 9.12
N LEU A 274 14.42 10.65 8.67
CA LEU A 274 13.96 10.40 7.29
C LEU A 274 14.93 10.90 6.18
N PRO A 275 15.53 12.11 6.24
CA PRO A 275 16.39 12.59 5.17
C PRO A 275 17.67 11.77 4.99
N GLU A 276 18.27 11.29 6.08
CA GLU A 276 19.45 10.43 6.00
C GLU A 276 19.07 8.99 5.60
N LEU A 277 17.90 8.50 6.04
CA LEU A 277 17.35 7.22 5.54
C LEU A 277 17.10 7.26 4.01
N GLU A 278 16.49 8.33 3.49
CA GLU A 278 16.29 8.55 2.05
C GLU A 278 17.64 8.58 1.32
N LYS A 279 18.63 9.28 1.85
CA LYS A 279 20.00 9.34 1.29
C LYS A 279 20.67 7.96 1.25
N LYS A 280 20.58 7.19 2.33
CA LYS A 280 21.15 5.83 2.44
C LYS A 280 20.46 4.85 1.48
N PHE A 281 19.13 4.87 1.41
CA PHE A 281 18.36 4.09 0.43
C PHE A 281 18.74 4.45 -1.01
N ASN A 282 18.82 5.74 -1.34
CA ASN A 282 19.20 6.19 -2.68
C ASN A 282 20.66 5.84 -3.05
N ALA A 283 21.56 5.71 -2.06
CA ALA A 283 22.91 5.21 -2.29
C ALA A 283 22.91 3.70 -2.56
N HIS A 284 22.14 2.93 -1.78
CA HIS A 284 21.94 1.49 -1.96
C HIS A 284 21.36 1.15 -3.35
N GLU A 285 20.31 1.83 -3.76
CA GLU A 285 19.70 1.70 -5.10
C GLU A 285 20.71 1.98 -6.24
N LYS A 286 21.58 2.97 -6.07
CA LYS A 286 22.64 3.28 -7.04
C LYS A 286 23.73 2.19 -7.05
N PHE A 287 24.09 1.67 -5.89
CA PHE A 287 25.07 0.60 -5.74
C PHE A 287 24.61 -0.69 -6.42
N LEU A 288 23.33 -1.08 -6.24
CA LEU A 288 22.74 -2.24 -6.92
C LEU A 288 22.78 -2.06 -8.45
N ARG A 289 22.25 -0.95 -8.98
CA ARG A 289 22.24 -0.66 -10.44
C ARG A 289 23.65 -0.51 -11.04
N GLY A 290 24.65 -0.17 -10.22
CA GLY A 290 26.06 -0.13 -10.61
C GLY A 290 26.73 -1.51 -10.62
N SER A 291 26.22 -2.44 -9.80
CA SER A 291 26.73 -3.83 -9.68
C SER A 291 26.12 -4.80 -10.70
N GLU A 292 25.07 -4.39 -11.40
CA GLU A 292 24.40 -5.15 -12.47
C GLU A 292 25.02 -4.92 -13.87
N LYS A 293 26.15 -4.22 -13.96
CA LYS A 293 26.87 -3.89 -15.20
C LYS A 293 28.26 -4.52 -15.28
#